data_AF-A0A0R3PS64-F1
#
_entry.id   AF-A0A0R3PS64-F1
#
_cell.length_a   1.000
_cell.length_b   1.000
_cell.length_c   1.000
_cell.angle_alpha   90.00
_cell.angle_beta   90.00
_cell.angle_gamma   90.00
#
_symmetry.space_group_name_H-M   'P 1'
#
loop_
_entity.id
_entity.type
_entity.pdbx_description
1 polymer ?
#
loop_
_entity_poly.entity_id
_entity_poly.type
_entity_poly.pdbx_seq_one_letter_code
_entity_poly.pdbx_strand_id
1 'polypeptide(L)'
;MFAGTTYHRILKRRAARQKLEAEGRLPKKRQKYLHESRHQHALARIRGEGGKFDKDLLAKLLCFPGTPRLARPKSAQFVTTTDSRRPCGSEGDFPPCDV
;
A
#
# COMPACT_ATOMS: atom_id res chain seq x y z
N MET A 1 -21.58 -21.44 17.21
CA MET A 1 -22.71 -20.69 16.62
C MET A 1 -22.47 -19.20 16.85
N PHE A 2 -21.90 -18.48 15.89
CA PHE A 2 -21.59 -17.05 16.06
C PHE A 2 -22.30 -16.22 14.99
N ALA A 3 -23.54 -15.77 15.26
CA ALA A 3 -24.17 -14.68 14.50
C ALA A 3 -25.50 -14.24 15.14
N GLY A 4 -25.45 -13.68 16.36
CA GLY A 4 -26.66 -13.11 17.00
C GLY A 4 -26.81 -11.59 16.82
N THR A 5 -25.72 -10.84 16.61
CA THR A 5 -25.70 -9.38 16.79
C THR A 5 -25.28 -8.57 15.56
N THR A 6 -25.10 -9.21 14.41
CA THR A 6 -24.53 -8.59 13.20
C THR A 6 -25.45 -8.60 11.98
N TYR A 7 -26.67 -9.13 12.08
CA TYR A 7 -27.57 -9.33 10.94
C TYR A 7 -27.78 -8.03 10.12
N HIS A 8 -28.13 -6.93 10.78
CA HIS A 8 -28.31 -5.61 10.15
C HIS A 8 -27.03 -5.12 9.43
N ARG A 9 -25.87 -5.25 10.08
CA ARG A 9 -24.58 -4.85 9.49
C ARG A 9 -24.20 -5.73 8.30
N ILE A 10 -24.53 -7.02 8.31
CA ILE A 10 -24.27 -7.93 7.19
C ILE A 10 -25.09 -7.48 5.98
N LEU A 11 -26.38 -7.17 6.16
CA LEU A 11 -27.24 -6.66 5.08
C LEU A 11 -26.71 -5.35 4.50
N LYS A 12 -26.39 -4.36 5.36
CA LYS A 12 -25.80 -3.08 4.94
C LYS A 12 -24.50 -3.27 4.15
N ARG A 13 -23.59 -4.15 4.61
CA ARG A 13 -22.33 -4.44 3.91
C ARG A 13 -22.53 -5.18 2.59
N ARG A 14 -23.52 -6.07 2.48
CA ARG A 14 -23.85 -6.76 1.22
C ARG A 14 -24.34 -5.76 0.17
N ALA A 15 -25.29 -4.89 0.53
CA ALA A 15 -25.77 -3.84 -0.36
C ALA A 15 -24.64 -2.91 -0.82
N ALA A 16 -23.75 -2.50 0.09
CA ALA A 16 -22.60 -1.66 -0.26
C ALA A 16 -21.62 -2.35 -1.23
N ARG A 17 -21.31 -3.64 -1.02
CA ARG A 17 -20.45 -4.40 -1.94
C ARG A 17 -21.07 -4.57 -3.32
N GLN A 18 -22.37 -4.90 -3.39
CA GLN A 18 -23.08 -5.06 -4.65
C GLN A 18 -23.05 -3.76 -5.48
N LYS A 19 -23.21 -2.60 -4.85
CA LYS A 19 -23.07 -1.29 -5.52
C LYS A 19 -21.66 -1.08 -6.09
N LEU A 20 -20.61 -1.34 -5.31
CA LEU A 20 -19.22 -1.21 -5.75
C LEU A 20 -18.84 -2.19 -6.87
N GLU A 21 -19.45 -3.38 -6.88
CA GLU A 21 -19.29 -4.37 -7.95
C GLU A 21 -20.00 -3.93 -9.24
N ALA A 22 -21.19 -3.31 -9.15
CA ALA A 22 -21.91 -2.74 -10.29
C ALA A 22 -21.18 -1.52 -10.89
N GLU A 23 -20.58 -0.68 -10.05
CA GLU A 23 -19.71 0.44 -10.46
C GLU A 23 -18.35 -0.03 -11.04
N GLY A 24 -18.03 -1.32 -10.96
CA GLY A 24 -16.78 -1.87 -11.49
C GLY A 24 -15.52 -1.50 -10.69
N ARG A 25 -15.67 -0.91 -9.50
CA ARG A 25 -14.55 -0.51 -8.63
C ARG A 25 -13.84 -1.69 -8.00
N LEU A 26 -14.48 -2.85 -7.96
CA LEU A 26 -13.93 -4.10 -7.44
C LEU A 26 -13.44 -5.01 -8.60
N PRO A 27 -12.13 -5.22 -8.77
CA PRO A 27 -11.61 -6.06 -9.85
C PRO A 27 -11.95 -7.53 -9.60
N LYS A 28 -12.64 -8.17 -10.56
CA LYS A 28 -13.03 -9.59 -10.50
C LYS A 28 -11.84 -10.56 -10.56
N LYS A 29 -10.76 -10.16 -11.24
CA LYS A 29 -9.52 -10.93 -11.37
C LYS A 29 -8.36 -10.15 -10.78
N ARG A 30 -7.42 -10.87 -10.16
CA ARG A 30 -6.17 -10.30 -9.68
C ARG A 30 -5.19 -10.10 -10.84
N GLN A 31 -4.56 -8.94 -10.90
CA GLN A 31 -3.46 -8.69 -11.83
C GLN A 31 -2.19 -9.43 -11.36
N LYS A 32 -1.35 -9.87 -12.31
CA LYS A 32 -0.06 -10.53 -12.01
C LYS A 32 0.89 -9.60 -11.25
N TYR A 33 0.85 -8.32 -11.58
CA TYR A 33 1.52 -7.23 -10.89
C TYR A 33 0.60 -6.00 -10.95
N LEU A 34 0.65 -5.16 -9.92
CA LEU A 34 -0.21 -3.97 -9.83
C LEU A 34 0.39 -2.75 -10.56
N HIS A 35 1.72 -2.67 -10.61
CA HIS A 35 2.43 -1.51 -11.13
C HIS A 35 3.57 -1.94 -12.04
N GLU A 36 3.56 -1.41 -13.27
CA GLU A 36 4.55 -1.76 -14.30
C GLU A 36 5.98 -1.39 -13.87
N SER A 37 6.17 -0.18 -13.33
CA SER A 37 7.47 0.28 -12.84
C SER A 37 8.05 -0.64 -11.74
N ARG A 38 7.20 -1.19 -10.87
CA ARG A 38 7.63 -2.13 -9.83
C ARG A 38 8.00 -3.48 -10.43
N HIS A 39 7.28 -3.92 -11.46
CA HIS A 39 7.61 -5.15 -12.17
C HIS A 39 8.97 -5.04 -12.85
N GLN A 40 9.19 -3.97 -13.60
CA GLN A 40 10.48 -3.66 -14.25
C GLN A 40 11.62 -3.57 -13.22
N HIS A 41 11.38 -2.88 -12.10
CA HIS A 41 12.35 -2.81 -11.00
C HIS A 41 12.72 -4.21 -10.50
N ALA A 42 11.74 -5.09 -10.25
CA ALA A 42 12.00 -6.45 -9.78
C ALA A 42 12.77 -7.31 -10.80
N LEU A 43 12.58 -7.07 -12.11
CA LEU A 43 13.33 -7.75 -13.18
C LEU A 43 14.78 -7.25 -13.26
N ALA A 44 15.00 -5.95 -13.09
CA ALA A 44 16.34 -5.33 -13.18
C ALA A 44 17.24 -5.59 -11.95
N ARG A 45 16.68 -6.13 -10.85
CA ARG A 45 17.47 -6.42 -9.65
C ARG A 45 18.43 -7.58 -9.88
N ILE A 46 19.68 -7.40 -9.44
CA ILE A 46 20.67 -8.46 -9.39
C ILE A 46 20.21 -9.56 -8.43
N ARG A 47 20.44 -10.81 -8.83
CA ARG A 47 20.07 -12.01 -8.10
C ARG A 47 21.30 -12.85 -7.82
N GLY A 48 21.32 -13.47 -6.65
CA GLY A 48 22.34 -14.44 -6.28
C GLY A 48 21.95 -15.85 -6.62
N GLU A 49 22.74 -16.79 -6.11
CA GLU A 49 22.42 -18.21 -6.17
C GLU A 49 21.03 -18.49 -5.55
N GLY A 50 20.23 -19.30 -6.23
CA GLY A 50 18.86 -19.62 -5.81
C GLY A 50 17.83 -18.52 -6.08
N GLY A 51 18.15 -17.50 -6.89
CA GLY A 51 17.16 -16.52 -7.39
C GLY A 51 16.69 -15.49 -6.37
N LYS A 52 17.33 -15.46 -5.18
CA LYS A 52 17.11 -14.46 -4.15
C LYS A 52 17.66 -13.12 -4.60
N PHE A 53 17.03 -12.05 -4.16
CA PHE A 53 17.57 -10.72 -4.41
C PHE A 53 18.77 -10.48 -3.50
N ASP A 54 19.93 -10.27 -4.11
CA ASP A 54 21.15 -9.97 -3.37
C ASP A 54 21.21 -8.48 -3.06
N LYS A 55 21.31 -8.17 -1.76
CA LYS A 55 21.58 -6.80 -1.31
C LYS A 55 23.05 -6.45 -1.51
N ASP A 56 23.91 -7.48 -1.50
CA ASP A 56 25.35 -7.31 -1.37
C ASP A 56 26.06 -7.27 -2.73
N LEU A 57 25.48 -7.85 -3.79
CA LEU A 57 26.06 -7.74 -5.13
C LEU A 57 25.91 -6.31 -5.71
N LEU A 58 24.80 -5.63 -5.40
CA LEU A 58 24.63 -4.22 -5.77
C LEU A 58 25.64 -3.33 -5.04
N ALA A 59 25.95 -3.63 -3.78
CA ALA A 59 26.99 -2.94 -3.03
C ALA A 59 28.41 -3.24 -3.57
N LYS A 60 28.66 -4.43 -4.12
CA LYS A 60 29.95 -4.77 -4.75
C LYS A 60 30.15 -4.15 -6.13
N LEU A 61 29.10 -4.01 -6.94
CA LEU A 61 29.18 -3.49 -8.32
C LEU A 61 29.05 -1.96 -8.43
N LEU A 62 28.46 -1.30 -7.43
CA LEU A 62 28.25 0.17 -7.43
C LEU A 62 29.08 0.91 -6.38
N CYS A 63 29.92 0.22 -5.60
CA CYS A 63 30.87 0.85 -4.68
C CYS A 63 32.24 0.90 -5.36
N PHE A 64 32.53 2.01 -6.03
CA PHE A 64 33.92 2.34 -6.33
C PHE A 64 34.70 2.40 -5.01
N PRO A 65 35.87 1.75 -4.90
CA PRO A 65 36.72 1.87 -3.71
C PRO A 65 37.21 3.32 -3.61
N GLY A 66 36.48 4.17 -2.89
CA GLY A 66 36.83 5.59 -2.73
C GLY A 66 35.70 6.57 -2.47
N THR A 67 34.42 6.20 -2.65
CA THR A 67 33.33 7.08 -2.22
C THR A 67 33.06 6.86 -0.74
N PRO A 68 33.31 7.84 0.16
CA PRO A 68 32.89 7.71 1.54
C PRO A 68 31.37 7.54 1.54
N ARG A 69 30.92 6.44 2.13
CA ARG A 69 29.51 6.22 2.46
C ARG A 69 29.11 7.41 3.32
N LEU A 70 28.48 8.44 2.73
CA LEU A 70 27.82 9.48 3.49
C LEU A 70 26.95 8.76 4.49
N ALA A 71 27.33 8.85 5.76
CA ALA A 71 26.71 8.11 6.84
C ALA A 71 25.22 8.42 6.75
N ARG A 72 24.42 7.39 6.48
CA ARG A 72 22.96 7.48 6.58
C ARG A 72 22.69 8.05 7.98
N PRO A 73 22.14 9.26 8.13
CA PRO A 73 22.06 9.89 9.43
C PRO A 73 21.25 8.97 10.35
N LYS A 74 21.89 8.46 11.40
CA LYS A 74 21.28 7.61 12.43
C LYS A 74 20.43 8.47 13.38
N SER A 75 19.58 9.35 12.86
CA SER A 75 18.57 10.11 13.62
C SER A 75 17.98 11.24 12.76
N ALA A 76 17.41 10.92 11.59
CA ALA A 76 16.24 11.70 11.22
C ALA A 76 15.11 11.17 12.10
N GLN A 77 14.99 11.75 13.30
CA GLN A 77 13.78 11.61 14.09
C GLN A 77 12.64 11.96 13.14
N PHE A 78 11.74 11.00 12.91
CA PHE A 78 10.46 11.32 12.29
C PHE A 78 9.81 12.33 13.23
N VAL A 79 9.91 13.62 12.91
CA VAL A 79 9.02 14.60 13.50
C VAL A 79 7.64 14.12 13.09
N THR A 80 6.93 13.50 14.03
CA THR A 80 5.48 13.51 14.01
C THR A 80 5.12 14.98 14.16
N THR A 81 5.17 15.74 13.07
CA THR A 81 4.36 16.94 12.99
C THR A 81 2.96 16.39 13.10
N THR A 82 2.39 16.48 14.30
CA THR A 82 0.97 16.67 14.47
C THR A 82 0.62 17.89 13.61
N ASP A 83 0.39 17.64 12.33
CA ASP A 83 -0.18 18.62 11.41
C ASP A 83 -1.64 18.78 11.84
N SER A 84 -1.77 19.60 12.87
CA SER A 84 -2.97 20.33 13.22
C SER A 84 -3.23 21.35 12.10
N ARG A 85 -3.60 20.85 10.90
CA ARG A 85 -4.42 21.48 9.85
C ARG A 85 -4.42 20.67 8.53
N ARG A 86 -5.25 19.62 8.51
CA ARG A 86 -6.25 19.48 7.43
C ARG A 86 -7.61 19.19 8.04
N PRO A 87 -8.49 20.19 8.22
CA PRO A 87 -9.91 19.93 8.13
C PRO A 87 -10.21 19.75 6.64
N CYS A 88 -10.29 18.50 6.18
CA CYS A 88 -11.01 18.20 4.95
C CYS A 88 -12.40 17.69 5.35
N GLY A 89 -13.16 18.58 6.00
CA GLY A 89 -14.60 18.60 5.91
C GLY A 89 -14.94 19.52 4.75
N SER A 90 -14.94 19.00 3.53
CA SER A 90 -16.01 19.41 2.63
C SER A 90 -17.12 18.43 2.92
N GLU A 91 -18.08 18.90 3.70
CA GLU A 91 -19.45 18.41 3.78
C GLU A 91 -19.93 18.06 2.37
N GLY A 92 -19.68 16.83 1.94
CA GLY A 92 -20.54 16.19 0.98
C GLY A 92 -21.59 15.53 1.84
N ASP A 93 -22.83 15.99 1.72
CA ASP A 93 -24.02 15.34 2.28
C ASP A 93 -23.96 13.84 1.99
N PHE A 94 -23.38 13.07 2.90
CA PHE A 94 -23.58 11.64 2.95
C PHE A 94 -24.99 11.48 3.49
N PRO A 95 -25.96 10.98 2.69
CA PRO A 95 -27.33 10.89 3.14
C PRO A 95 -27.37 10.07 4.43
N PRO A 96 -28.12 10.53 5.46
CA PRO A 96 -28.27 9.77 6.68
C PRO A 96 -28.76 8.37 6.30
N CYS A 97 -28.14 7.37 6.89
CA CYS A 97 -28.58 6.00 6.73
C CYS A 97 -29.86 5.85 7.55
N ASP A 98 -31.01 6.21 6.98
CA ASP A 98 -32.32 6.01 7.62
C ASP A 98 -32.48 4.53 8.03
N VAL A 99 -33.09 4.41 9.22
CA VAL A 99 -33.14 3.27 10.14
C VAL A 99 -33.60 1.96 9.48
#